data_AF-A0A1V6ERP8-F1
#
_entry.id   AF-A0A1V6ERP8-F1
#
_cell.length_a   1.000
_cell.length_b   1.000
_cell.length_c   1.000
_cell.angle_alpha   90.00
_cell.angle_beta   90.00
_cell.angle_gamma   90.00
#
_symmetry.space_group_name_H-M   'P 1'
#
loop_
_entity.id
_entity.type
_entity.pdbx_description
1 polymer ?
#
loop_
_entity_poly.entity_id
_entity_poly.type
_entity_poly.pdbx_seq_one_letter_code
_entity_poly.pdbx_strand_id
1 'polypeptide(L)'
;MKKCSLYFKAIFTVKMLTVTMAFLLTSCYSGYLSINYEVHSGAVWNDKHTNVAFVASKTAWRNVKDIARFPIGGRSLYLLEDVGLYIFDYENKLLDELISFNELAGCIGTNRTRWEVKLVLTDTMVYYSISPLLGWDREIEHPLIPEKSQLLASLKEKYKLPYAFNMFTKTETIIDSTVFNNLFAESKDAYSCNLTSLNKQLAKIPLADWGLNPQEIYPKPDRKYIEETIYLRNTSSQTRRAVIEQIIAKLSKSEIELLLKKMDDYKNSLEGLKKTEFELYSKDSYEQIKALL
;
A
#
# COMPACT_ATOMS: atom_id res chain seq x y z
N MET A 1 48.95 33.04 16.69
CA MET A 1 48.52 32.20 15.55
C MET A 1 48.00 30.79 15.91
N LYS A 2 48.45 30.12 16.99
CA LYS A 2 47.98 28.74 17.30
C LYS A 2 46.48 28.59 17.61
N LYS A 3 45.84 29.57 18.28
CA LYS A 3 44.41 29.52 18.65
C LYS A 3 43.44 29.53 17.47
N CYS A 4 43.79 30.19 16.36
CA CYS A 4 42.92 30.29 15.18
C CYS A 4 42.85 28.94 14.40
N SER A 5 43.96 28.18 14.36
CA SER A 5 43.97 26.88 13.66
C SER A 5 43.20 25.77 14.39
N LEU A 6 43.10 25.86 15.72
CA LEU A 6 42.32 24.91 16.53
C LEU A 6 40.82 25.10 16.33
N TYR A 7 40.37 26.34 16.17
CA TYR A 7 38.96 26.67 15.95
C TYR A 7 38.47 26.18 14.57
N PHE A 8 39.28 26.36 13.53
CA PHE A 8 38.97 25.85 12.19
C PHE A 8 38.94 24.32 12.11
N LYS A 9 39.85 23.63 12.82
CA LYS A 9 39.82 22.16 12.91
C LYS A 9 38.56 21.65 13.60
N ALA A 10 38.13 22.28 14.70
CA ALA A 10 36.93 21.89 15.41
C ALA A 10 35.66 22.02 14.54
N ILE A 11 35.50 23.13 13.82
CA ILE A 11 34.36 23.35 12.91
C ILE A 11 34.35 22.32 11.77
N PHE A 12 35.51 22.03 11.18
CA PHE A 12 35.63 21.04 10.12
C PHE A 12 35.29 19.62 10.61
N THR A 13 35.78 19.23 11.78
CA THR A 13 35.47 17.93 12.39
C THR A 13 33.98 17.81 12.72
N VAL A 14 33.35 18.84 13.28
CA VAL A 14 31.90 18.83 13.56
C VAL A 14 31.09 18.70 12.27
N LYS A 15 31.44 19.45 11.22
CA LYS A 15 30.76 19.33 9.91
C LYS A 15 30.94 17.95 9.30
N MET A 16 32.15 17.38 9.32
CA MET A 16 32.39 16.02 8.84
C MET A 16 31.59 14.99 9.67
N LEU A 17 31.54 15.13 10.99
CA LEU A 17 30.77 14.24 11.86
C LEU A 17 29.27 14.33 11.56
N THR A 18 28.75 15.55 11.34
CA THR A 18 27.34 15.79 11.04
C THR A 18 26.96 15.19 9.67
N VAL A 19 27.81 15.38 8.66
CA VAL A 19 27.62 14.79 7.32
C VAL A 19 27.72 13.26 7.38
N THR A 20 28.70 12.73 8.10
CA THR A 20 28.87 11.27 8.26
C THR A 20 27.70 10.65 9.01
N MET A 21 27.20 11.31 10.05
CA MET A 21 26.00 10.88 10.78
C MET A 21 24.76 10.90 9.87
N ALA A 22 24.60 11.92 9.03
CA ALA A 22 23.51 11.97 8.05
C ALA A 22 23.62 10.83 7.01
N PHE A 23 24.83 10.51 6.53
CA PHE A 23 25.05 9.36 5.63
C PHE A 23 24.78 8.01 6.31
N LEU A 24 25.18 7.85 7.58
CA LEU A 24 24.91 6.63 8.36
C LEU A 24 23.41 6.41 8.57
N LEU A 25 22.62 7.48 8.74
CA LEU A 25 21.17 7.39 8.88
C LEU A 25 20.46 7.03 7.56
N THR A 26 21.01 7.39 6.39
CA THR A 26 20.46 6.96 5.09
C THR A 26 20.72 5.49 4.75
N SER A 27 21.66 4.83 5.45
CA SER A 27 22.04 3.43 5.22
C SER A 27 21.08 2.41 5.85
N CYS A 28 20.18 2.82 6.75
CA CYS A 28 19.37 1.88 7.53
C CYS A 28 18.21 1.25 6.76
N TYR A 29 17.90 1.73 5.55
CA TYR A 29 16.74 1.29 4.77
C TYR A 29 17.12 0.92 3.33
N SER A 30 16.39 -0.03 2.74
CA SER A 30 16.57 -0.45 1.35
C SER A 30 16.40 0.71 0.40
N GLY A 31 17.25 0.87 -0.61
CA GLY A 31 16.99 1.78 -1.74
C GLY A 31 15.83 1.34 -2.64
N TYR A 32 15.11 0.28 -2.25
CA TYR A 32 14.02 -0.32 -3.00
C TYR A 32 12.70 -0.03 -2.30
N LEU A 33 11.72 0.41 -3.10
CA LEU A 33 10.35 0.66 -2.67
C LEU A 33 9.56 -0.64 -2.70
N SER A 34 8.87 -0.97 -1.63
CA SER A 34 7.84 -2.01 -1.61
C SER A 34 6.48 -1.32 -1.57
N ILE A 35 5.58 -1.68 -2.48
CA ILE A 35 4.17 -1.27 -2.42
C ILE A 35 3.29 -2.50 -2.23
N ASN A 36 2.11 -2.30 -1.64
CA ASN A 36 1.08 -3.32 -1.52
C ASN A 36 -0.30 -2.69 -1.36
N TYR A 37 -1.34 -3.43 -1.72
CA TYR A 37 -2.71 -3.17 -1.29
C TYR A 37 -3.31 -4.45 -0.72
N GLU A 38 -4.20 -4.34 0.26
CA GLU A 38 -4.85 -5.49 0.88
C GLU A 38 -6.33 -5.21 1.13
N VAL A 39 -7.20 -6.05 0.58
CA VAL A 39 -8.65 -5.95 0.80
C VAL A 39 -9.01 -6.56 2.16
N HIS A 40 -9.77 -5.81 2.95
CA HIS A 40 -10.27 -6.24 4.26
C HIS A 40 -11.46 -7.18 4.10
N SER A 41 -11.80 -7.91 5.17
CA SER A 41 -13.03 -8.70 5.21
C SER A 41 -14.27 -7.80 5.19
N GLY A 42 -15.39 -8.34 4.69
CA GLY A 42 -16.67 -7.63 4.68
C GLY A 42 -17.00 -6.91 3.36
N ALA A 43 -16.36 -7.29 2.25
CA ALA A 43 -16.76 -6.81 0.92
C ALA A 43 -18.19 -7.26 0.58
N VAL A 44 -18.97 -6.38 -0.04
CA VAL A 44 -20.40 -6.62 -0.35
C VAL A 44 -20.75 -6.18 -1.76
N TRP A 45 -21.63 -6.94 -2.41
CA TRP A 45 -22.25 -6.61 -3.68
C TRP A 45 -23.42 -5.65 -3.51
N ASN A 46 -23.73 -4.89 -4.56
CA ASN A 46 -25.08 -4.33 -4.70
C ASN A 46 -26.07 -5.43 -5.14
N ASP A 47 -27.36 -5.16 -5.04
CA ASP A 47 -28.42 -6.12 -5.39
C ASP A 47 -28.25 -6.71 -6.81
N LYS A 48 -27.80 -5.88 -7.76
CA LYS A 48 -27.60 -6.26 -9.17
C LYS A 48 -26.28 -6.97 -9.45
N HIS A 49 -25.39 -7.10 -8.46
CA HIS A 49 -24.06 -7.70 -8.61
C HIS A 49 -23.18 -7.05 -9.70
N THR A 50 -23.34 -5.74 -9.90
CA THR A 50 -22.54 -4.93 -10.83
C THR A 50 -21.39 -4.24 -10.13
N ASN A 51 -21.56 -3.91 -8.85
CA ASN A 51 -20.60 -3.17 -8.05
C ASN A 51 -20.29 -3.88 -6.73
N VAL A 52 -19.04 -3.76 -6.28
CA VAL A 52 -18.61 -4.24 -4.95
C VAL A 52 -18.07 -3.09 -4.13
N ALA A 53 -18.61 -2.90 -2.93
CA ALA A 53 -18.03 -2.04 -1.92
C ALA A 53 -17.11 -2.85 -1.00
N PHE A 54 -15.94 -2.31 -0.70
CA PHE A 54 -14.98 -2.94 0.20
C PHE A 54 -14.05 -1.91 0.85
N VAL A 55 -13.48 -2.28 1.99
CA VAL A 55 -12.39 -1.52 2.60
C VAL A 55 -11.06 -2.15 2.18
N ALA A 56 -10.07 -1.34 1.85
CA ALA A 56 -8.73 -1.82 1.55
C ALA A 56 -7.67 -0.90 2.13
N SER A 57 -6.54 -1.49 2.49
CA SER A 57 -5.34 -0.75 2.84
C SER A 57 -4.39 -0.62 1.65
N LYS A 58 -3.69 0.50 1.59
CA LYS A 58 -2.60 0.80 0.65
C LYS A 58 -1.36 1.14 1.46
N THR A 59 -0.26 0.49 1.15
CA THR A 59 1.00 0.71 1.86
C THR A 59 2.16 0.84 0.89
N ALA A 60 3.09 1.73 1.22
CA ALA A 60 4.37 1.80 0.57
C ALA A 60 5.47 1.97 1.62
N TRP A 61 6.52 1.18 1.54
CA TRP A 61 7.58 1.17 2.55
C TRP A 61 8.93 0.80 1.98
N ARG A 62 9.97 1.12 2.75
CA ARG A 62 11.34 0.67 2.52
C ARG A 62 11.72 -0.26 3.66
N ASN A 63 12.13 -1.48 3.31
CA ASN A 63 12.56 -2.47 4.29
C ASN A 63 13.82 -1.98 5.02
N VAL A 64 13.95 -2.29 6.30
CA VAL A 64 15.22 -2.04 6.99
C VAL A 64 16.35 -2.89 6.42
N LYS A 65 17.58 -2.40 6.54
CA LYS A 65 18.81 -3.09 6.14
C LYS A 65 19.83 -3.12 7.26
N ASP A 66 20.78 -4.05 7.11
CA ASP A 66 21.99 -4.15 7.91
C ASP A 66 21.71 -4.19 9.42
N ILE A 67 22.39 -3.37 10.20
CA ILE A 67 22.35 -3.35 11.66
C ILE A 67 20.94 -2.97 12.16
N ALA A 68 20.18 -2.19 11.41
CA ALA A 68 18.81 -1.81 11.78
C ALA A 68 17.83 -2.99 11.79
N ARG A 69 18.21 -4.15 11.22
CA ARG A 69 17.43 -5.39 11.29
C ARG A 69 17.56 -6.12 12.62
N PHE A 70 18.58 -5.82 13.43
CA PHE A 70 18.85 -6.52 14.70
C PHE A 70 18.38 -5.68 15.90
N PRO A 71 17.83 -6.30 16.97
CA PRO A 71 17.62 -7.73 17.17
C PRO A 71 16.24 -8.27 16.71
N ILE A 72 15.28 -7.40 16.36
CA ILE A 72 13.87 -7.78 16.10
C ILE A 72 13.39 -7.26 14.75
N GLY A 73 14.07 -7.66 13.68
CA GLY A 73 13.65 -7.42 12.29
C GLY A 73 13.65 -5.97 11.80
N GLY A 74 13.83 -5.00 12.69
CA GLY A 74 13.70 -3.56 12.44
C GLY A 74 12.30 -3.14 11.97
N ARG A 75 11.96 -1.86 12.10
CA ARG A 75 10.70 -1.32 11.58
C ARG A 75 10.93 -0.74 10.21
N SER A 76 10.20 -1.23 9.19
CA SER A 76 10.20 -0.62 7.87
C SER A 76 9.88 0.87 7.94
N LEU A 77 10.49 1.65 7.06
CA LEU A 77 10.12 3.05 6.86
C LEU A 77 8.93 3.10 5.93
N TYR A 78 7.74 3.34 6.49
CA TYR A 78 6.54 3.58 5.71
C TYR A 78 6.58 4.99 5.12
N LEU A 79 6.27 5.07 3.83
CA LEU A 79 6.15 6.30 3.03
C LEU A 79 4.68 6.60 2.70
N LEU A 80 3.84 5.57 2.69
CA LEU A 80 2.40 5.65 2.53
C LEU A 80 1.76 4.58 3.41
N GLU A 81 0.76 4.99 4.19
CA GLU A 81 -0.13 4.12 4.94
C GLU A 81 -1.52 4.72 4.85
N ASP A 82 -2.42 4.03 4.15
CA ASP A 82 -3.78 4.49 3.94
C ASP A 82 -4.76 3.32 4.01
N VAL A 83 -5.97 3.59 4.48
CA VAL A 83 -7.08 2.66 4.51
C VAL A 83 -8.29 3.43 4.02
N GLY A 84 -8.95 2.93 2.98
CA GLY A 84 -10.08 3.62 2.37
C GLY A 84 -11.26 2.69 2.10
N LEU A 85 -12.44 3.29 1.92
CA LEU A 85 -13.62 2.66 1.38
C LEU A 85 -13.62 2.83 -0.13
N TYR A 86 -13.75 1.73 -0.85
CA TYR A 86 -13.72 1.68 -2.30
C TYR A 86 -15.01 1.11 -2.85
N ILE A 87 -15.34 1.50 -4.07
CA ILE A 87 -16.27 0.78 -4.93
C ILE A 87 -15.57 0.33 -6.20
N PHE A 88 -15.83 -0.91 -6.59
CA PHE A 88 -15.33 -1.48 -7.83
C PHE A 88 -16.49 -1.87 -8.74
N ASP A 89 -16.52 -1.25 -9.91
CA ASP A 89 -17.44 -1.55 -11.01
C ASP A 89 -16.88 -2.71 -11.84
N TYR A 90 -17.59 -3.84 -11.82
CA TYR A 90 -17.15 -5.05 -12.49
C TYR A 90 -17.26 -4.98 -14.01
N GLU A 91 -18.21 -4.21 -14.54
CA GLU A 91 -18.44 -4.09 -15.98
C GLU A 91 -17.40 -3.15 -16.60
N ASN A 92 -17.26 -1.97 -16.02
CA ASN A 92 -16.37 -0.92 -16.54
C ASN A 92 -14.92 -1.07 -16.07
N LYS A 93 -14.66 -1.96 -15.10
CA LYS A 93 -13.34 -2.15 -14.47
C LYS A 93 -12.80 -0.87 -13.85
N LEU A 94 -13.70 -0.09 -13.24
CA LEU A 94 -13.36 1.18 -12.59
C LEU A 94 -13.30 0.98 -11.07
N LEU A 95 -12.25 1.55 -10.47
CA LEU A 95 -12.05 1.56 -9.03
C LEU A 95 -12.12 3.01 -8.55
N ASP A 96 -13.05 3.29 -7.66
CA ASP A 96 -13.19 4.60 -7.04
C ASP A 96 -12.96 4.51 -5.53
N GLU A 97 -12.08 5.36 -5.02
CA GLU A 97 -11.99 5.63 -3.59
C GLU A 97 -13.09 6.61 -3.17
N LEU A 98 -13.91 6.22 -2.22
CA LEU A 98 -15.02 7.03 -1.73
C LEU A 98 -14.63 7.87 -0.52
N ILE A 99 -13.94 7.26 0.45
CA ILE A 99 -13.57 7.87 1.73
C ILE A 99 -12.23 7.27 2.18
N SER A 100 -11.38 8.10 2.78
CA SER A 100 -10.17 7.65 3.48
C SER A 100 -10.36 7.66 5.00
N PHE A 101 -9.84 6.64 5.66
CA PHE A 101 -9.78 6.42 7.11
C PHE A 101 -8.35 6.60 7.66
N ASN A 102 -7.54 7.43 6.99
CA ASN A 102 -6.15 7.71 7.34
C ASN A 102 -5.91 8.07 8.81
N GLU A 103 -6.81 8.84 9.42
CA GLU A 103 -6.71 9.23 10.83
C GLU A 103 -6.79 8.02 11.78
N LEU A 104 -7.64 7.04 11.47
CA LEU A 104 -7.80 5.82 12.25
C LEU A 104 -6.65 4.86 11.96
N ALA A 105 -6.29 4.70 10.68
CA ALA A 105 -5.13 3.92 10.27
C ALA A 105 -3.84 4.40 10.91
N GLY A 106 -3.66 5.71 11.08
CA GLY A 106 -2.53 6.26 11.81
C GLY A 106 -2.45 5.83 13.28
N CYS A 107 -3.57 5.43 13.89
CA CYS A 107 -3.64 5.02 15.30
C CYS A 107 -3.55 3.50 15.48
N ILE A 108 -4.32 2.74 14.69
CA ILE A 108 -4.42 1.29 14.82
C ILE A 108 -3.62 0.52 13.76
N GLY A 109 -3.02 1.22 12.79
CA GLY A 109 -2.29 0.62 11.67
C GLY A 109 -3.20 0.13 10.54
N THR A 110 -2.58 -0.35 9.47
CA THR A 110 -3.22 -0.70 8.19
C THR A 110 -3.54 -2.19 8.04
N ASN A 111 -3.13 -3.03 8.99
CA ASN A 111 -3.35 -4.48 8.92
C ASN A 111 -4.83 -4.82 9.03
N ARG A 112 -5.39 -5.49 8.02
CA ARG A 112 -6.81 -5.87 7.95
C ARG A 112 -7.34 -6.58 9.20
N THR A 113 -6.50 -7.35 9.92
CA THR A 113 -6.94 -8.08 11.12
C THR A 113 -7.21 -7.18 12.32
N ARG A 114 -6.95 -5.88 12.22
CA ARG A 114 -7.25 -4.90 13.27
C ARG A 114 -8.55 -4.15 13.01
N TRP A 115 -9.19 -4.36 11.87
CA TRP A 115 -10.38 -3.65 11.45
C TRP A 115 -11.59 -4.56 11.48
N GLU A 116 -12.64 -4.12 12.17
CA GLU A 116 -13.99 -4.62 12.00
C GLU A 116 -14.72 -3.70 11.02
N VAL A 117 -15.24 -4.28 9.94
CA VAL A 117 -15.86 -3.57 8.84
C VAL A 117 -17.24 -4.19 8.59
N LYS A 118 -18.28 -3.35 8.60
CA LYS A 118 -19.65 -3.71 8.23
C LYS A 118 -20.07 -2.80 7.09
N LEU A 119 -20.47 -3.38 5.96
CA LEU A 119 -20.87 -2.66 4.76
C LEU A 119 -22.26 -3.13 4.30
N VAL A 120 -23.02 -2.19 3.75
CA VAL A 120 -24.22 -2.45 2.94
C VAL A 120 -24.11 -1.59 1.69
N LEU A 121 -24.33 -2.18 0.51
CA LEU A 121 -24.25 -1.47 -0.75
C LEU A 121 -25.60 -1.51 -1.47
N THR A 122 -26.06 -0.34 -1.88
CA THR A 122 -27.18 -0.16 -2.82
C THR A 122 -26.65 0.45 -4.12
N ASP A 123 -27.53 0.67 -5.09
CA ASP A 123 -27.13 1.32 -6.36
C ASP A 123 -26.67 2.78 -6.19
N THR A 124 -26.96 3.43 -5.06
CA THR A 124 -26.69 4.87 -4.88
C THR A 124 -25.93 5.22 -3.60
N MET A 125 -26.00 4.35 -2.60
CA MET A 125 -25.44 4.57 -1.27
C MET A 125 -24.55 3.40 -0.84
N VAL A 126 -23.45 3.74 -0.16
CA VAL A 126 -22.68 2.80 0.66
C VAL A 126 -22.91 3.12 2.12
N TYR A 127 -23.47 2.18 2.87
CA TYR A 127 -23.58 2.28 4.31
C TYR A 127 -22.41 1.56 4.94
N TYR A 128 -21.77 2.16 5.94
CA TYR A 128 -20.65 1.54 6.62
C TYR A 128 -20.59 1.85 8.11
N SER A 129 -20.00 0.90 8.83
CA SER A 129 -19.56 1.05 10.22
C SER A 129 -18.16 0.43 10.31
N ILE A 130 -17.24 1.16 10.92
CA ILE A 130 -15.85 0.75 11.04
C ILE A 130 -15.39 0.94 12.49
N SER A 131 -14.75 -0.08 13.03
CA SER A 131 -14.20 -0.08 14.39
C SER A 131 -12.93 -0.93 14.47
N PRO A 132 -12.12 -0.75 15.52
CA PRO A 132 -11.07 -1.72 15.82
C PRO A 132 -11.67 -3.08 16.16
N LEU A 133 -11.11 -4.17 15.59
CA LEU A 133 -11.60 -5.53 15.82
C LEU A 133 -11.60 -5.93 17.29
N LEU A 134 -10.61 -5.43 18.03
CA LEU A 134 -10.44 -5.72 19.45
C LEU A 134 -11.27 -4.80 20.37
N GLY A 135 -12.06 -3.90 19.76
CA GLY A 135 -12.83 -2.88 20.45
C GLY A 135 -12.01 -1.63 20.78
N TRP A 136 -12.73 -0.51 20.93
CA TRP A 136 -12.14 0.79 21.23
C TRP A 136 -11.42 0.85 22.58
N ASP A 137 -11.99 0.22 23.61
CA ASP A 137 -11.44 0.29 24.97
C ASP A 137 -10.05 -0.33 25.03
N ARG A 138 -9.84 -1.47 24.36
CA ARG A 138 -8.53 -2.11 24.25
C ARG A 138 -7.51 -1.25 23.50
N GLU A 139 -7.91 -0.60 22.42
CA GLU A 139 -7.01 0.30 21.68
C GLU A 139 -6.65 1.56 22.49
N ILE A 140 -7.56 2.05 23.35
CA ILE A 140 -7.32 3.20 24.22
C ILE A 140 -6.42 2.84 25.41
N GLU A 141 -6.62 1.67 26.03
CA GLU A 141 -5.83 1.15 27.14
C GLU A 141 -4.41 0.73 26.71
N HIS A 142 -4.29 0.18 25.50
CA HIS A 142 -3.05 -0.35 24.94
C HIS A 142 -2.80 0.19 23.53
N PRO A 143 -2.63 1.50 23.37
CA PRO A 143 -2.44 2.12 22.06
C PRO A 143 -1.14 1.64 21.43
N LEU A 144 -1.18 1.41 20.11
CA LEU A 144 0.02 1.08 19.33
C LEU A 144 1.09 2.18 19.46
N ILE A 145 0.63 3.43 19.56
CA ILE A 145 1.43 4.64 19.72
C ILE A 145 0.92 5.35 20.97
N PRO A 146 1.63 5.27 22.12
CA PRO A 146 1.19 5.85 23.39
C PRO A 146 0.74 7.30 23.31
N GLU A 147 1.41 8.09 22.48
CA GLU A 147 1.13 9.51 22.26
C GLU A 147 -0.24 9.77 21.61
N LYS A 148 -0.88 8.74 21.03
CA LYS A 148 -2.18 8.85 20.33
C LYS A 148 -3.39 8.48 21.17
N SER A 149 -3.25 8.22 22.47
CA SER A 149 -4.38 7.81 23.33
C SER A 149 -5.55 8.82 23.35
N GLN A 150 -5.26 10.13 23.43
CA GLN A 150 -6.31 11.17 23.37
C GLN A 150 -6.99 11.26 22.00
N LEU A 151 -6.21 11.07 20.93
CA LEU A 151 -6.74 11.02 19.56
C LEU A 151 -7.68 9.82 19.39
N LEU A 152 -7.32 8.66 19.93
CA LEU A 152 -8.17 7.46 19.91
C LEU A 152 -9.52 7.67 20.61
N ALA A 153 -9.56 8.41 21.72
CA ALA A 153 -10.82 8.75 22.38
C ALA A 153 -11.71 9.63 21.49
N SER A 154 -11.13 10.60 20.77
CA SER A 154 -11.87 11.45 19.82
C SER A 154 -12.35 10.66 18.61
N LEU A 155 -11.53 9.75 18.09
CA LEU A 155 -11.90 8.86 16.99
C LEU A 155 -13.00 7.88 17.39
N LYS A 156 -13.00 7.36 18.62
CA LYS A 156 -14.09 6.53 19.15
C LYS A 156 -15.43 7.25 19.01
N GLU A 157 -15.51 8.51 19.38
CA GLU A 157 -16.75 9.29 19.26
C GLU A 157 -17.19 9.52 17.82
N LYS A 158 -16.25 9.69 16.88
CA LYS A 158 -16.55 9.81 15.45
C LYS A 158 -17.04 8.50 14.84
N TYR A 159 -16.38 7.38 15.12
CA TYR A 159 -16.62 6.09 14.47
C TYR A 159 -17.59 5.18 15.24
N LYS A 160 -18.18 5.63 16.36
CA LYS A 160 -19.21 4.87 17.09
C LYS A 160 -20.54 4.76 16.34
N LEU A 161 -20.79 5.67 15.39
CA LEU A 161 -22.03 5.72 14.62
C LEU A 161 -21.80 5.17 13.20
N PRO A 162 -22.81 4.53 12.60
CA PRO A 162 -22.79 4.18 11.20
C PRO A 162 -23.07 5.40 10.32
N TYR A 163 -22.57 5.31 9.08
CA TYR A 163 -22.65 6.36 8.09
C TYR A 163 -23.26 5.84 6.79
N ALA A 164 -23.89 6.75 6.05
CA ALA A 164 -24.33 6.54 4.67
C ALA A 164 -23.57 7.53 3.77
N PHE A 165 -22.89 7.00 2.76
CA PHE A 165 -22.18 7.77 1.76
C PHE A 165 -22.92 7.71 0.43
N ASN A 166 -23.30 8.87 -0.10
CA ASN A 166 -23.91 8.97 -1.41
C ASN A 166 -22.84 9.00 -2.51
N MET A 167 -22.87 8.01 -3.38
CA MET A 167 -21.82 7.80 -4.39
C MET A 167 -21.83 8.86 -5.49
N PHE A 168 -22.96 9.53 -5.73
CA PHE A 168 -23.13 10.56 -6.75
C PHE A 168 -22.81 11.96 -6.22
N THR A 169 -23.37 12.32 -5.06
CA THR A 169 -23.15 13.65 -4.46
C THR A 169 -21.83 13.73 -3.68
N LYS A 170 -21.19 12.58 -3.40
CA LYS A 170 -19.98 12.46 -2.58
C LYS A 170 -20.15 13.05 -1.18
N THR A 171 -21.36 12.94 -0.63
CA THR A 171 -21.70 13.45 0.70
C THR A 171 -21.89 12.30 1.69
N GLU A 172 -21.34 12.48 2.87
CA GLU A 172 -21.43 11.56 4.00
C GLU A 172 -22.50 12.08 4.99
N THR A 173 -23.32 11.16 5.51
CA THR A 173 -24.32 11.48 6.55
C THR A 173 -24.32 10.40 7.62
N ILE A 174 -24.49 10.82 8.87
CA ILE A 174 -24.69 9.90 10.00
C ILE A 174 -26.09 9.30 9.90
N ILE A 175 -26.22 8.00 10.19
CA ILE A 175 -27.50 7.32 10.24
C ILE A 175 -27.76 6.65 11.58
N ASP A 176 -29.03 6.41 11.88
CA ASP A 176 -29.44 5.71 13.09
C ASP A 176 -28.90 4.26 13.12
N SER A 177 -28.36 3.86 14.27
CA SER A 177 -27.74 2.55 14.42
C SER A 177 -28.73 1.39 14.30
N THR A 178 -29.99 1.58 14.72
CA THR A 178 -31.03 0.55 14.56
C THR A 178 -31.36 0.35 13.08
N VAL A 179 -31.50 1.46 12.34
CA VAL A 179 -31.71 1.42 10.88
C VAL A 179 -30.55 0.71 10.18
N PHE A 180 -29.31 1.07 10.49
CA PHE A 180 -28.13 0.41 9.91
C PHE A 180 -28.09 -1.09 10.22
N ASN A 181 -28.33 -1.47 11.48
CA ASN A 181 -28.26 -2.87 11.90
C ASN A 181 -29.33 -3.73 11.22
N ASN A 182 -30.53 -3.19 10.99
CA ASN A 182 -31.57 -3.88 10.24
C ASN A 182 -31.15 -4.11 8.78
N LEU A 183 -30.67 -3.05 8.10
CA LEU A 183 -30.16 -3.16 6.73
C LEU A 183 -29.01 -4.18 6.63
N PHE A 184 -28.06 -4.10 7.55
CA PHE A 184 -26.91 -5.00 7.58
C PHE A 184 -27.32 -6.45 7.85
N ALA A 185 -28.27 -6.69 8.76
CA ALA A 185 -28.76 -8.03 9.05
C ALA A 185 -29.48 -8.67 7.85
N GLU A 186 -30.22 -7.88 7.08
CA GLU A 186 -30.89 -8.32 5.84
C GLU A 186 -29.89 -8.62 4.71
N SER A 187 -28.78 -7.88 4.64
CA SER A 187 -27.85 -7.91 3.49
C SER A 187 -26.62 -8.81 3.69
N LYS A 188 -26.16 -9.01 4.93
CA LYS A 188 -24.80 -9.53 5.23
C LYS A 188 -24.47 -10.87 4.58
N ASP A 189 -25.44 -11.78 4.48
CA ASP A 189 -25.22 -13.12 3.96
C ASP A 189 -25.54 -13.17 2.46
N ALA A 190 -26.64 -12.53 2.05
CA ALA A 190 -27.14 -12.53 0.67
C ALA A 190 -26.18 -11.84 -0.32
N TYR A 191 -25.52 -10.77 0.11
CA TYR A 191 -24.68 -9.95 -0.76
C TYR A 191 -23.19 -10.01 -0.40
N SER A 192 -22.78 -10.99 0.42
CA SER A 192 -21.38 -11.19 0.75
C SER A 192 -20.54 -11.46 -0.52
N CYS A 193 -19.40 -10.78 -0.64
CA CYS A 193 -18.50 -10.96 -1.78
C CYS A 193 -17.34 -11.89 -1.42
N ASN A 194 -17.08 -12.88 -2.28
CA ASN A 194 -15.94 -13.77 -2.15
C ASN A 194 -14.62 -13.01 -2.45
N LEU A 195 -13.81 -12.79 -1.41
CA LEU A 195 -12.56 -12.05 -1.52
C LEU A 195 -11.56 -12.65 -2.52
N THR A 196 -11.52 -13.98 -2.67
CA THR A 196 -10.61 -14.61 -3.65
C THR A 196 -10.98 -14.20 -5.07
N SER A 197 -12.28 -14.15 -5.39
CA SER A 197 -12.77 -13.75 -6.70
C SER A 197 -12.61 -12.25 -6.94
N LEU A 198 -12.89 -11.44 -5.91
CA LEU A 198 -12.66 -9.99 -5.95
C LEU A 198 -11.18 -9.66 -6.17
N ASN A 199 -10.27 -10.24 -5.38
CA ASN A 199 -8.83 -10.00 -5.50
C ASN A 199 -8.29 -10.39 -6.88
N LYS A 200 -8.82 -11.44 -7.52
CA LYS A 200 -8.47 -11.80 -8.90
C LYS A 200 -8.87 -10.74 -9.92
N GLN A 201 -9.97 -10.02 -9.70
CA GLN A 201 -10.40 -8.92 -10.57
C GLN A 201 -9.60 -7.66 -10.28
N LEU A 202 -9.42 -7.32 -9.00
CA LEU A 202 -8.62 -6.18 -8.57
C LEU A 202 -7.15 -6.29 -8.98
N ALA A 203 -6.60 -7.50 -9.06
CA ALA A 203 -5.25 -7.74 -9.59
C ALA A 203 -5.07 -7.35 -11.06
N LYS A 204 -6.16 -7.07 -11.79
CA LYS A 204 -6.12 -6.55 -13.17
C LYS A 204 -6.21 -5.03 -13.24
N ILE A 205 -6.56 -4.38 -12.13
CA ILE A 205 -6.68 -2.93 -12.06
C ILE A 205 -5.29 -2.31 -11.95
N PRO A 206 -4.89 -1.40 -12.86
CA PRO A 206 -3.60 -0.73 -12.81
C PRO A 206 -3.29 -0.19 -11.42
N LEU A 207 -2.05 -0.34 -10.97
CA LEU A 207 -1.65 0.15 -9.64
C LEU A 207 -1.71 1.68 -9.55
N ALA A 208 -1.68 2.39 -10.69
CA ALA A 208 -1.92 3.83 -10.74
C ALA A 208 -3.35 4.21 -10.29
N ASP A 209 -4.35 3.39 -10.58
CA ASP A 209 -5.75 3.64 -10.19
C ASP A 209 -5.96 3.45 -8.68
N TRP A 210 -5.08 2.68 -8.03
CA TRP A 210 -4.97 2.64 -6.58
C TRP A 210 -4.25 3.86 -5.99
N GLY A 211 -3.73 4.78 -6.80
CA GLY A 211 -2.83 5.84 -6.36
C GLY A 211 -1.43 5.33 -5.97
N LEU A 212 -1.05 4.13 -6.39
CA LEU A 212 0.26 3.53 -6.11
C LEU A 212 1.22 3.80 -7.27
N ASN A 213 1.66 5.07 -7.38
CA ASN A 213 2.66 5.50 -8.36
C ASN A 213 4.08 5.49 -7.75
N PRO A 214 5.00 4.63 -8.21
CA PRO A 214 6.35 4.56 -7.67
C PRO A 214 7.10 5.89 -7.72
N GLN A 215 6.98 6.64 -8.82
CA GLN A 215 7.72 7.89 -9.02
C GLN A 215 7.23 9.00 -8.09
N GLU A 216 5.95 9.01 -7.74
CA GLU A 216 5.39 9.98 -6.79
C GLU A 216 5.77 9.64 -5.35
N ILE A 217 5.73 8.36 -4.99
CA ILE A 217 5.99 7.88 -3.63
C ILE A 217 7.49 7.92 -3.28
N TYR A 218 8.37 7.54 -4.21
CA TYR A 218 9.81 7.50 -3.98
C TYR A 218 10.62 7.88 -5.23
N PRO A 219 10.67 9.18 -5.58
CA PRO A 219 11.23 9.65 -6.84
C PRO A 219 12.68 9.19 -7.08
N LYS A 220 12.92 8.56 -8.24
CA LYS A 220 14.26 8.25 -8.77
C LYS A 220 14.22 8.07 -10.29
N PRO A 221 15.37 8.10 -10.99
CA PRO A 221 15.39 7.93 -12.45
C PRO A 221 14.82 6.60 -12.91
N ASP A 222 14.07 6.59 -14.01
CA ASP A 222 13.41 5.40 -14.59
C ASP A 222 14.36 4.24 -14.79
N ARG A 223 15.56 4.53 -15.28
CA ARG A 223 16.62 3.53 -15.45
C ARG A 223 16.88 2.73 -14.16
N LYS A 224 16.83 3.36 -12.98
CA LYS A 224 17.02 2.66 -11.71
C LYS A 224 15.86 1.72 -11.39
N TYR A 225 14.63 2.16 -11.60
CA TYR A 225 13.46 1.28 -11.45
C TYR A 225 13.50 0.09 -12.39
N ILE A 226 13.85 0.33 -13.65
CA ILE A 226 13.95 -0.70 -14.68
C ILE A 226 15.04 -1.72 -14.29
N GLU A 227 16.25 -1.27 -13.96
CA GLU A 227 17.35 -2.15 -13.53
C GLU A 227 16.96 -2.99 -12.30
N GLU A 228 16.29 -2.39 -11.32
CA GLU A 228 15.83 -3.12 -10.13
C GLU A 228 14.77 -4.18 -10.43
N THR A 229 13.96 -3.93 -11.47
CA THR A 229 12.88 -4.83 -11.90
C THR A 229 13.44 -6.00 -12.70
N ILE A 230 14.23 -5.73 -13.76
CA ILE A 230 14.73 -6.77 -14.68
C ILE A 230 15.79 -7.68 -14.03
N TYR A 231 16.50 -7.19 -13.00
CA TYR A 231 17.49 -7.96 -12.24
C TYR A 231 16.95 -8.46 -10.89
N LEU A 232 15.65 -8.36 -10.63
CA LEU A 232 14.99 -8.77 -9.38
C LEU A 232 15.65 -8.23 -8.09
N ARG A 233 16.24 -7.03 -8.15
CA ARG A 233 16.79 -6.37 -6.95
C ARG A 233 15.69 -5.91 -6.01
N ASN A 234 14.52 -5.56 -6.58
CA ASN A 234 13.32 -5.30 -5.82
C ASN A 234 12.49 -6.58 -5.68
N THR A 235 12.32 -7.05 -4.43
CA THR A 235 11.60 -8.28 -4.12
C THR A 235 10.09 -8.13 -4.17
N SER A 236 9.54 -6.91 -4.06
CA SER A 236 8.09 -6.68 -4.14
C SER A 236 7.60 -6.88 -5.57
N SER A 237 6.78 -7.92 -5.78
CA SER A 237 6.12 -8.20 -7.06
C SER A 237 5.19 -7.05 -7.47
N GLN A 238 4.47 -6.45 -6.53
CA GLN A 238 3.60 -5.31 -6.79
C GLN A 238 4.40 -4.08 -7.23
N THR A 239 5.56 -3.80 -6.61
CA THR A 239 6.40 -2.70 -7.11
C THR A 239 6.90 -2.97 -8.52
N ARG A 240 7.35 -4.20 -8.82
CA ARG A 240 7.77 -4.57 -10.17
C ARG A 240 6.63 -4.39 -11.18
N ARG A 241 5.42 -4.82 -10.82
CA ARG A 241 4.21 -4.60 -11.62
C ARG A 241 3.97 -3.11 -11.89
N ALA A 242 4.00 -2.26 -10.87
CA ALA A 242 3.80 -0.82 -11.05
C ALA A 242 4.88 -0.18 -11.95
N VAL A 243 6.14 -0.61 -11.82
CA VAL A 243 7.22 -0.17 -12.72
C VAL A 243 6.94 -0.60 -14.16
N ILE A 244 6.44 -1.82 -14.38
CA ILE A 244 6.11 -2.29 -15.73
C ILE A 244 4.97 -1.46 -16.33
N GLU A 245 3.86 -1.33 -15.59
CA GLU A 245 2.65 -0.62 -16.01
C GLU A 245 2.89 0.87 -16.28
N GLN A 246 3.72 1.54 -15.47
CA GLN A 246 3.80 3.01 -15.44
C GLN A 246 5.11 3.59 -15.97
N ILE A 247 6.19 2.79 -16.03
CA ILE A 247 7.53 3.24 -16.46
C ILE A 247 7.95 2.50 -17.73
N ILE A 248 7.98 1.16 -17.72
CA ILE A 248 8.41 0.38 -18.89
C ILE A 248 7.41 0.52 -20.05
N ALA A 249 6.12 0.62 -19.77
CA ALA A 249 5.08 0.84 -20.78
C ALA A 249 5.25 2.13 -21.60
N LYS A 250 6.07 3.09 -21.15
CA LYS A 250 6.38 4.34 -21.87
C LYS A 250 7.53 4.18 -22.87
N LEU A 251 8.25 3.06 -22.84
CA LEU A 251 9.38 2.81 -23.72
C LEU A 251 8.93 2.43 -25.13
N SER A 252 9.80 2.66 -26.11
CA SER A 252 9.59 2.19 -27.48
C SER A 252 9.67 0.66 -27.57
N LYS A 253 9.05 0.09 -28.61
CA LYS A 253 9.11 -1.35 -28.90
C LYS A 253 10.54 -1.90 -28.91
N SER A 254 11.48 -1.19 -29.55
CA SER A 254 12.89 -1.57 -29.59
C SER A 254 13.58 -1.56 -28.23
N GLU A 255 13.19 -0.64 -27.34
CA GLU A 255 13.72 -0.60 -25.98
C GLU A 255 13.19 -1.75 -25.15
N ILE A 256 11.91 -2.11 -25.31
CA ILE A 256 11.29 -3.27 -24.64
C ILE A 256 11.95 -4.58 -25.10
N GLU A 257 12.17 -4.76 -26.40
CA GLU A 257 12.91 -5.91 -26.94
C GLU A 257 14.33 -6.01 -26.35
N LEU A 258 15.02 -4.87 -26.20
CA LEU A 258 16.33 -4.81 -25.58
C LEU A 258 16.28 -5.17 -24.08
N LEU A 259 15.21 -4.81 -23.36
CA LEU A 259 15.03 -5.20 -21.96
C LEU A 259 14.81 -6.71 -21.81
N LEU A 260 13.98 -7.32 -22.66
CA LEU A 260 13.77 -8.77 -22.66
C LEU A 260 15.07 -9.51 -22.94
N LYS A 261 15.84 -9.05 -23.93
CA LYS A 261 17.18 -9.59 -24.22
C LYS A 261 18.10 -9.50 -23.00
N LYS A 262 18.13 -8.36 -22.29
CA LYS A 262 18.92 -8.20 -21.05
C LYS A 262 18.49 -9.18 -19.96
N MET A 263 17.19 -9.46 -19.82
CA MET A 263 16.69 -10.45 -18.87
C MET A 263 17.15 -11.86 -19.24
N ASP A 264 17.10 -12.21 -20.53
CA ASP A 264 17.57 -13.52 -21.01
C ASP A 264 19.09 -13.68 -20.88
N ASP A 265 19.86 -12.66 -21.24
CA ASP A 265 21.32 -12.64 -21.06
C ASP A 265 21.69 -12.79 -19.57
N TYR A 266 20.97 -12.10 -18.67
CA TYR A 266 21.19 -12.23 -17.23
C TYR A 266 20.84 -13.63 -16.71
N LYS A 267 19.67 -14.16 -17.08
CA LYS A 267 19.27 -15.53 -16.76
C LYS A 267 20.32 -16.56 -17.19
N ASN A 268 20.87 -16.40 -18.39
CA ASN A 268 21.89 -17.30 -18.94
C ASN A 268 23.26 -17.15 -18.28
N SER A 269 23.54 -16.00 -17.65
CA SER A 269 24.75 -15.77 -16.84
C SER A 269 24.69 -16.38 -15.43
N LEU A 270 23.49 -16.79 -14.98
CA LEU A 270 23.28 -17.41 -13.68
C LEU A 270 23.39 -18.94 -13.79
N GLU A 271 23.83 -19.58 -12.72
CA GLU A 271 23.95 -21.04 -12.62
C GLU A 271 23.29 -21.57 -11.34
N GLY A 272 22.91 -22.85 -11.37
CA GLY A 272 22.35 -23.56 -10.22
C GLY A 272 21.11 -22.87 -9.63
N LEU A 273 21.06 -22.81 -8.30
CA LEU A 273 19.91 -22.27 -7.55
C LEU A 273 19.57 -20.83 -7.93
N LYS A 274 20.56 -19.97 -8.19
CA LYS A 274 20.33 -18.56 -8.55
C LYS A 274 19.56 -18.43 -9.86
N LYS A 275 19.86 -19.31 -10.83
CA LYS A 275 19.13 -19.35 -12.11
C LYS A 275 17.68 -19.77 -11.88
N THR A 276 17.47 -20.85 -11.12
CA THR A 276 16.13 -21.36 -10.79
C THR A 276 15.29 -20.33 -10.05
N GLU A 277 15.86 -19.64 -9.06
CA GLU A 277 15.19 -18.55 -8.34
C GLU A 277 14.84 -17.38 -9.27
N PHE A 278 15.79 -16.97 -10.12
CA PHE A 278 15.52 -15.91 -11.08
C PHE A 278 14.39 -16.28 -12.04
N GLU A 279 14.40 -17.48 -12.61
CA GLU A 279 13.35 -17.99 -13.49
C GLU A 279 11.98 -18.00 -12.80
N LEU A 280 11.93 -18.47 -11.55
CA LEU A 280 10.69 -18.52 -10.79
C LEU A 280 10.12 -17.12 -10.51
N TYR A 281 10.95 -16.20 -10.01
CA TYR A 281 10.50 -14.89 -9.54
C TYR A 281 10.39 -13.82 -10.63
N SER A 282 11.05 -14.02 -11.77
CA SER A 282 10.99 -13.09 -12.93
C SER A 282 9.86 -13.42 -13.90
N LYS A 283 9.30 -14.63 -13.86
CA LYS A 283 8.30 -15.12 -14.82
C LYS A 283 7.18 -14.10 -15.09
N ASP A 284 6.50 -13.67 -14.04
CA ASP A 284 5.36 -12.74 -14.18
C ASP A 284 5.80 -11.38 -14.74
N SER A 285 6.96 -10.88 -14.32
CA SER A 285 7.52 -9.63 -14.83
C SER A 285 7.92 -9.75 -16.30
N TYR A 286 8.52 -10.88 -16.70
CA TYR A 286 8.91 -11.13 -18.09
C TYR A 286 7.69 -11.19 -19.00
N GLU A 287 6.65 -11.94 -18.63
CA GLU A 287 5.43 -12.04 -19.44
C GLU A 287 4.67 -10.71 -19.53
N GLN A 288 4.62 -9.93 -18.43
CA GLN A 288 4.03 -8.59 -18.47
C GLN A 288 4.79 -7.63 -19.38
N ILE A 289 6.13 -7.63 -19.34
CA ILE A 289 6.95 -6.80 -20.25
C ILE A 289 6.75 -7.24 -21.69
N LYS A 290 6.72 -8.56 -21.94
CA LYS A 290 6.50 -9.13 -23.28
C LYS A 290 5.13 -8.79 -23.86
N ALA A 291 4.10 -8.69 -23.01
CA ALA A 291 2.74 -8.30 -23.42
C ALA A 291 2.63 -6.84 -23.90
N LEU A 292 3.68 -6.02 -23.75
CA LEU A 292 3.74 -4.65 -24.26
C LEU A 292 4.20 -4.54 -25.72
N LEU A 293 4.56 -5.64 -26.39
CA LEU A 293 5.06 -5.71 -27.78
C LEU A 293 3.98 -5.95 -28.82
#